data_AF-A0A9P3FXP3-F1
#
_entry.id   AF-A0A9P3FXP3-F1
#
_cell.length_a   1.000
_cell.length_b   1.000
_cell.length_c   1.000
_cell.angle_alpha   90.00
_cell.angle_beta   90.00
_cell.angle_gamma   90.00
#
_symmetry.space_group_name_H-M   'P 1'
#
loop_
_entity.id
_entity.type
_entity.pdbx_description
1 polymer ?
#
loop_
_entity_poly.entity_id
_entity_poly.type
_entity_poly.pdbx_seq_one_letter_code
_entity_poly.pdbx_strand_id
1 'polypeptide(L)'
;MDRRWPYFSGDTLTPPSYYNLALHGFSEAIRLPLLTYLHVDCKDTEALSSAFRRISFPSLEHLVLSYSGRASTAPTLPPASRLFRDPRLVNLAYLEIRHFTLDAETLATLAYMPSLTTLSLYACPGTNAMICALSGYACKHEGSEPPPALPVKWLCPNLRELRLTHSATKFWCLETAVRTRKKGVVAAPAPSTPPRRIRPLKKSALVLGASASTTPQKTPRKVAMQEICASPNGSFVDGWRAHEATRPSPIRTIHVLGCKNISQVELWSLRFDQYGVESVSWCE
;
A
#
# COMPACT_ATOMS: atom_id res chain seq x y z
N MET A 1 -26.86 17.64 -6.49
CA MET A 1 -27.59 17.00 -5.36
C MET A 1 -26.60 16.73 -4.26
N ASP A 2 -26.51 17.62 -3.26
CA ASP A 2 -25.66 17.44 -2.08
C ASP A 2 -26.27 16.38 -1.16
N ARG A 3 -25.83 15.14 -1.30
CA ARG A 3 -26.12 14.10 -0.30
C ARG A 3 -25.16 14.31 0.87
N ARG A 4 -25.55 15.17 1.81
CA ARG A 4 -24.88 15.26 3.11
C ARG A 4 -25.03 13.91 3.81
N TRP A 5 -23.92 13.21 4.00
CA TRP A 5 -23.88 11.99 4.78
C TRP A 5 -24.28 12.26 6.24
N PRO A 6 -24.88 11.30 6.95
CA PRO A 6 -25.04 11.42 8.39
C PRO A 6 -23.66 11.62 9.01
N TYR A 7 -23.46 12.78 9.62
CA TYR A 7 -22.27 13.10 10.38
C TYR A 7 -22.28 12.23 11.63
N PHE A 8 -21.51 11.14 11.63
CA PHE A 8 -21.27 10.34 12.83
C PHE A 8 -20.26 11.11 13.69
N SER A 9 -20.74 12.09 14.45
CA SER A 9 -19.96 12.73 15.51
C SER A 9 -19.88 11.79 16.70
N GLY A 10 -18.72 11.19 16.90
CA GLY A 10 -18.36 10.52 18.15
C GLY A 10 -17.79 11.51 19.16
N ASP A 11 -18.49 12.59 19.48
CA ASP A 11 -18.10 13.48 20.58
C ASP A 11 -18.53 12.83 21.91
N THR A 12 -17.92 11.69 22.26
CA THR A 12 -18.14 11.03 23.55
C THR A 12 -17.01 11.39 24.51
N LEU A 13 -17.21 12.47 25.28
CA LEU A 13 -16.41 12.85 26.47
C LEU A 13 -16.61 11.89 27.66
N THR A 14 -17.18 10.71 27.44
CA THR A 14 -17.33 9.70 28.50
C THR A 14 -15.99 9.00 28.75
N PRO A 15 -15.60 8.79 30.02
CA PRO A 15 -14.34 8.13 30.37
C PRO A 15 -14.25 6.74 29.72
N PRO A 16 -13.03 6.25 29.42
CA PRO A 16 -12.79 5.02 28.69
C PRO A 16 -13.21 3.82 29.55
N SER A 17 -14.50 3.51 29.53
CA SER A 17 -14.97 2.22 29.96
C SER A 17 -14.60 1.21 28.88
N TYR A 18 -13.82 0.20 29.26
CA TYR A 18 -13.37 -0.94 28.46
C TYR A 18 -14.52 -1.86 28.02
N TYR A 19 -15.68 -1.32 27.66
CA TYR A 19 -16.68 -2.07 26.94
C TYR A 19 -16.16 -2.26 25.52
N ASN A 20 -15.49 -3.40 25.32
CA ASN A 20 -15.42 -4.06 24.03
C ASN A 20 -16.87 -4.16 23.51
N LEU A 21 -17.30 -3.15 22.75
CA LEU A 21 -18.42 -3.27 21.84
C LEU A 21 -17.97 -4.25 20.76
N ALA A 22 -18.00 -5.53 21.13
CA ALA A 22 -17.90 -6.63 20.20
C ALA A 22 -18.95 -6.33 19.13
N LEU A 23 -18.45 -6.00 17.94
CA LEU A 23 -19.15 -5.64 16.71
C LEU A 23 -19.98 -6.83 16.18
N HIS A 24 -20.79 -7.46 17.03
CA HIS A 24 -21.71 -8.52 16.67
C HIS A 24 -23.03 -7.89 16.24
N GLY A 25 -23.19 -7.63 14.94
CA GLY A 25 -24.52 -7.33 14.41
C GLY A 25 -24.62 -6.89 12.95
N PHE A 26 -23.64 -6.15 12.42
CA PHE A 26 -23.69 -5.72 11.03
C PHE A 26 -22.90 -6.72 10.16
N SER A 27 -23.56 -7.81 9.77
CA SER A 27 -22.98 -8.87 8.93
C SER A 27 -22.66 -8.36 7.51
N GLU A 28 -23.42 -7.39 7.01
CA GLU A 28 -23.28 -6.89 5.65
C GLU A 28 -22.56 -5.54 5.62
N ALA A 29 -21.47 -5.44 4.84
CA ALA A 29 -20.83 -4.15 4.60
C ALA A 29 -21.73 -3.29 3.72
N ILE A 30 -21.79 -2.00 4.05
CA ILE A 30 -22.45 -0.99 3.23
C ILE A 30 -21.67 -0.90 1.92
N ARG A 31 -22.29 -1.24 0.80
CA ARG A 31 -21.66 -1.16 -0.52
C ARG A 31 -21.98 0.18 -1.17
N LEU A 32 -20.95 0.88 -1.62
CA LEU A 32 -21.09 2.15 -2.33
C LEU A 32 -20.57 2.00 -3.77
N PRO A 33 -21.33 1.32 -4.66
CA PRO A 33 -20.83 0.91 -5.97
C PRO A 33 -20.62 2.05 -6.97
N LEU A 34 -21.20 3.23 -6.73
CA LEU A 34 -21.07 4.39 -7.60
C LEU A 34 -20.11 5.46 -7.04
N LEU A 35 -19.52 5.22 -5.87
CA LEU A 35 -18.63 6.20 -5.24
C LEU A 35 -17.24 6.10 -5.86
N THR A 36 -16.91 7.07 -6.73
CA THR A 36 -15.60 7.17 -7.40
C THR A 36 -14.62 8.09 -6.66
N TYR A 37 -15.14 9.06 -5.89
CA TYR A 37 -14.36 10.03 -5.14
C TYR A 37 -14.76 10.02 -3.67
N LEU A 38 -13.78 9.89 -2.78
CA LEU A 38 -13.95 9.93 -1.33
C LEU A 38 -12.89 10.82 -0.70
N HIS A 39 -13.32 11.84 0.03
CA HIS A 39 -12.48 12.66 0.88
C HIS A 39 -12.94 12.51 2.33
N VAL A 40 -12.02 12.12 3.20
CA VAL A 40 -12.27 11.95 4.63
C VAL A 40 -11.28 12.77 5.44
N ASP A 41 -11.83 13.66 6.26
CA ASP A 41 -11.09 14.34 7.32
C ASP A 41 -11.41 13.65 8.65
N CYS A 42 -10.41 13.06 9.28
CA CYS A 42 -10.57 12.31 10.53
C CYS A 42 -9.87 13.00 11.71
N LYS A 43 -10.45 12.83 12.90
CA LYS A 43 -9.84 13.23 14.19
C LYS A 43 -9.34 12.04 15.00
N ASP A 44 -9.78 10.83 14.66
CA ASP A 44 -9.46 9.58 15.34
C ASP A 44 -9.23 8.48 14.28
N THR A 45 -8.06 7.86 14.32
CA THR A 45 -7.63 6.81 13.39
C THR A 45 -8.31 5.46 13.64
N GLU A 46 -8.73 5.19 14.87
CA GLU A 46 -9.46 3.97 15.22
C GLU A 46 -10.91 4.05 14.70
N ALA A 47 -11.55 5.20 14.90
CA ALA A 47 -12.87 5.47 14.31
C ALA A 47 -12.83 5.38 12.77
N LEU A 48 -11.79 5.92 12.14
CA LEU A 48 -11.56 5.81 10.70
C LEU A 48 -11.46 4.34 10.25
N SER A 49 -10.63 3.55 10.93
CA SER A 49 -10.44 2.12 10.63
C SER A 49 -11.73 1.33 10.81
N SER A 50 -12.46 1.57 11.88
CA SER A 50 -13.76 0.94 12.15
C SER A 50 -14.79 1.28 11.08
N ALA A 51 -14.87 2.55 10.66
CA ALA A 51 -15.79 3.00 9.62
C ALA A 51 -15.47 2.37 8.26
N PHE A 52 -14.19 2.39 7.85
CA PHE A 52 -13.78 1.91 6.53
C PHE A 52 -13.89 0.38 6.39
N ARG A 53 -13.80 -0.38 7.49
CA ARG A 53 -14.09 -1.83 7.48
C ARG A 53 -15.56 -2.16 7.24
N ARG A 54 -16.47 -1.24 7.58
CA ARG A 54 -17.92 -1.42 7.42
C ARG A 54 -18.42 -1.03 6.04
N ILE A 55 -17.58 -0.39 5.22
CA ILE A 55 -17.95 0.14 3.92
C ILE A 55 -17.10 -0.51 2.82
N SER A 56 -17.70 -0.79 1.68
CA SER A 56 -17.04 -1.33 0.49
C SER A 56 -17.13 -0.32 -0.65
N PHE A 57 -15.97 -0.02 -1.25
CA PHE A 57 -15.83 0.98 -2.32
C PHE A 57 -15.30 0.34 -3.61
N PRO A 58 -16.12 -0.46 -4.32
CA PRO A 58 -15.62 -1.23 -5.47
C PRO A 58 -15.20 -0.36 -6.66
N SER A 59 -15.75 0.85 -6.79
CA SER A 59 -15.47 1.77 -7.91
C SER A 59 -14.66 3.00 -7.50
N LEU A 60 -13.97 2.95 -6.35
CA LEU A 60 -13.24 4.10 -5.84
C LEU A 60 -11.98 4.36 -6.67
N GLU A 61 -11.89 5.56 -7.24
CA GLU A 61 -10.78 6.01 -8.09
C GLU A 61 -9.92 7.06 -7.39
N HIS A 62 -10.54 7.89 -6.55
CA HIS A 62 -9.89 9.00 -5.85
C HIS A 62 -10.15 8.92 -4.34
N LEU A 63 -9.08 8.87 -3.56
CA LEU A 63 -9.13 8.87 -2.10
C LEU A 63 -8.25 9.98 -1.52
N VAL A 64 -8.85 10.81 -0.67
CA VAL A 64 -8.15 11.82 0.14
C VAL A 64 -8.36 11.50 1.61
N LEU A 65 -7.27 11.29 2.35
CA LEU A 65 -7.27 11.09 3.80
C LEU A 65 -6.53 12.25 4.46
N SER A 66 -7.23 13.01 5.29
CA SER A 66 -6.59 14.04 6.12
C SER A 66 -6.81 13.74 7.60
N TYR A 67 -5.77 14.00 8.39
CA TYR A 67 -5.91 14.08 9.83
C TYR A 67 -6.02 15.55 10.27
N SER A 68 -7.07 15.87 11.02
CA SER A 68 -7.34 17.22 11.55
C SER A 68 -7.43 17.24 13.08
N GLY A 69 -6.91 16.20 13.75
CA GLY A 69 -6.91 16.13 15.21
C GLY A 69 -5.88 17.07 15.84
N ARG A 70 -6.13 17.48 17.10
CA ARG A 70 -5.28 18.42 17.85
C ARG A 70 -4.09 17.75 18.56
N ALA A 71 -3.70 16.55 18.15
CA ALA A 71 -2.59 15.86 18.77
C ALA A 71 -1.28 16.62 18.56
N SER A 72 -0.40 16.61 19.57
CA SER A 72 0.93 17.21 19.47
C SER A 72 1.80 16.53 18.41
N THR A 73 1.52 15.26 18.13
CA THR A 73 2.18 14.46 17.10
C THR A 73 1.16 13.94 16.09
N ALA A 74 1.55 13.89 14.81
CA ALA A 74 0.72 13.31 13.77
C ALA A 74 0.57 11.80 14.00
N PRO A 75 -0.65 11.24 13.98
CA PRO A 75 -0.86 9.83 14.17
C PRO A 75 -0.31 9.03 12.99
N THR A 76 0.07 7.80 13.23
CA THR A 76 0.46 6.86 12.19
C THR A 76 -0.77 6.46 11.38
N LEU A 77 -0.65 6.45 10.05
CA LEU A 77 -1.73 5.96 9.19
C LEU A 77 -1.92 4.45 9.42
N PRO A 78 -3.12 3.96 9.76
CA PRO A 78 -3.34 2.53 9.90
C PRO A 78 -3.04 1.78 8.60
N PRO A 79 -2.46 0.57 8.65
CA PRO A 79 -2.20 -0.21 7.45
C PRO A 79 -3.51 -0.53 6.71
N ALA A 80 -3.49 -0.63 5.38
CA ALA A 80 -4.70 -0.86 4.57
C ALA A 80 -5.45 -2.13 4.95
N SER A 81 -4.75 -3.17 5.41
CA SER A 81 -5.38 -4.39 5.91
C SER A 81 -6.24 -4.15 7.15
N ARG A 82 -5.93 -3.09 7.91
CA ARG A 82 -6.75 -2.63 9.04
C ARG A 82 -7.74 -1.54 8.64
N LEU A 83 -7.40 -0.71 7.67
CA LEU A 83 -8.24 0.39 7.24
C LEU A 83 -9.41 -0.11 6.38
N PHE A 84 -9.15 -0.89 5.34
CA PHE A 84 -10.15 -1.34 4.37
C PHE A 84 -10.52 -2.80 4.55
N ARG A 85 -11.78 -3.14 4.24
CA ARG A 85 -12.23 -4.53 4.12
C ARG A 85 -11.55 -5.27 2.96
N ASP A 86 -11.37 -4.58 1.83
CA ASP A 86 -10.56 -5.06 0.70
C ASP A 86 -9.40 -4.07 0.48
N PRO A 87 -8.17 -4.40 0.92
CA PRO A 87 -7.04 -3.48 0.85
C PRO A 87 -6.52 -3.23 -0.57
N ARG A 88 -7.03 -3.97 -1.57
CA ARG A 88 -6.49 -3.92 -2.94
C ARG A 88 -6.89 -2.70 -3.73
N LEU A 89 -8.03 -2.09 -3.36
CA LEU A 89 -8.61 -0.90 -3.99
C LEU A 89 -8.27 -0.81 -5.49
N VAL A 90 -8.69 -1.83 -6.25
CA VAL A 90 -8.16 -2.13 -7.59
C VAL A 90 -8.34 -1.00 -8.62
N ASN A 91 -9.27 -0.08 -8.37
CA ASN A 91 -9.56 1.06 -9.25
C ASN A 91 -8.93 2.37 -8.76
N LEU A 92 -8.25 2.37 -7.60
CA LEU A 92 -7.71 3.59 -7.01
C LEU A 92 -6.54 4.11 -7.85
N ALA A 93 -6.77 5.22 -8.55
CA ALA A 93 -5.80 5.90 -9.40
C ALA A 93 -5.13 7.08 -8.68
N TYR A 94 -5.86 7.75 -7.77
CA TYR A 94 -5.39 8.93 -7.03
C TYR A 94 -5.49 8.69 -5.52
N LEU A 95 -4.37 8.87 -4.83
CA LEU A 95 -4.30 8.82 -3.37
C LEU A 95 -3.62 10.08 -2.84
N GLU A 96 -4.28 10.72 -1.89
CA GLU A 96 -3.73 11.85 -1.15
C GLU A 96 -3.78 11.60 0.35
N ILE A 97 -2.65 11.79 1.02
CA ILE A 97 -2.50 11.60 2.46
C ILE A 97 -2.02 12.93 3.05
N ARG A 98 -2.72 13.44 4.05
CA ARG A 98 -2.41 14.70 4.73
C ARG A 98 -2.25 14.50 6.23
N HIS A 99 -1.16 15.03 6.79
CA HIS A 99 -0.92 15.10 8.24
C HIS A 99 -0.88 13.74 8.96
N PHE A 100 -0.49 12.67 8.26
CA PHE A 100 -0.22 11.37 8.86
C PHE A 100 1.29 11.07 8.90
N THR A 101 1.72 10.37 9.94
CA THR A 101 3.05 9.75 10.00
C THR A 101 3.04 8.47 9.15
N LEU A 102 4.04 8.34 8.28
CA LEU A 102 4.20 7.21 7.37
C LEU A 102 5.30 6.28 7.88
N ASP A 103 4.93 5.05 8.18
CA ASP A 103 5.84 4.01 8.68
C ASP A 103 5.96 2.84 7.68
N ALA A 104 6.76 1.82 8.02
CA ALA A 104 6.97 0.66 7.16
C ALA A 104 5.67 -0.12 6.85
N GLU A 105 4.72 -0.18 7.78
CA GLU A 105 3.42 -0.83 7.56
C GLU A 105 2.56 -0.04 6.55
N THR A 106 2.63 1.28 6.61
CA THR A 106 2.03 2.20 5.63
C THR A 106 2.64 2.00 4.24
N LEU A 107 3.93 1.67 4.15
CA LEU A 107 4.56 1.33 2.85
C LEU A 107 4.04 0.00 2.29
N ALA A 108 3.93 -1.01 3.15
CA ALA A 108 3.39 -2.32 2.76
C ALA A 108 1.97 -2.20 2.22
N THR A 109 1.21 -1.22 2.72
CA THR A 109 -0.14 -0.87 2.27
C THR A 109 -0.18 -0.40 0.81
N LEU A 110 0.73 0.49 0.41
CA LEU A 110 0.80 0.98 -0.98
C LEU A 110 1.13 -0.13 -1.98
N ALA A 111 1.80 -1.19 -1.51
CA ALA A 111 2.06 -2.37 -2.34
C ALA A 111 0.79 -3.10 -2.78
N TYR A 112 -0.35 -2.83 -2.14
CA TYR A 112 -1.66 -3.40 -2.51
C TYR A 112 -2.41 -2.54 -3.54
N MET A 113 -1.88 -1.40 -3.99
CA MET A 113 -2.58 -0.48 -4.88
C MET A 113 -1.88 -0.42 -6.26
N PRO A 114 -2.02 -1.47 -7.10
CA PRO A 114 -1.29 -1.56 -8.36
C PRO A 114 -1.71 -0.49 -9.38
N SER A 115 -2.95 0.00 -9.31
CA SER A 115 -3.51 0.97 -10.26
C SER A 115 -3.17 2.42 -9.93
N LEU A 116 -2.47 2.67 -8.82
CA LEU A 116 -2.18 4.03 -8.37
C LEU A 116 -1.26 4.76 -9.36
N THR A 117 -1.79 5.82 -9.98
CA THR A 117 -1.06 6.67 -10.95
C THR A 117 -0.57 7.96 -10.34
N THR A 118 -1.30 8.50 -9.35
CA THR A 118 -1.00 9.78 -8.70
C THR A 118 -0.94 9.60 -7.18
N LEU A 119 0.16 10.03 -6.57
CA LEU A 119 0.35 10.02 -5.13
C LEU A 119 0.68 11.43 -4.64
N SER A 120 -0.13 11.92 -3.70
CA SER A 120 0.03 13.24 -3.09
C SER A 120 0.26 13.10 -1.58
N LEU A 121 1.29 13.78 -1.07
CA LEU A 121 1.66 13.77 0.33
C LEU A 121 1.75 15.18 0.86
N TYR A 122 0.95 15.48 1.87
CA TYR A 122 0.88 16.81 2.46
C TYR A 122 1.29 16.77 3.93
N ALA A 123 2.43 17.41 4.25
CA ALA A 123 2.96 17.54 5.61
C ALA A 123 3.03 16.20 6.37
N CYS A 124 3.43 15.13 5.68
CA CYS A 124 3.55 13.78 6.24
C CYS A 124 4.96 13.49 6.77
N PRO A 125 5.15 13.26 8.08
CA PRO A 125 6.38 12.68 8.61
C PRO A 125 6.65 11.30 8.01
N GLY A 126 7.92 10.92 7.84
CA GLY A 126 8.29 9.63 7.24
C GLY A 126 8.24 9.58 5.71
N THR A 127 7.88 10.68 5.03
CA THR A 127 7.86 10.76 3.55
C THR A 127 9.18 10.29 2.90
N ASN A 128 10.34 10.58 3.50
CA ASN A 128 11.64 10.13 2.98
C ASN A 128 11.69 8.61 2.79
N ALA A 129 11.32 7.84 3.80
CA ALA A 129 11.33 6.38 3.74
C ALA A 129 10.39 5.87 2.63
N MET A 130 9.25 6.53 2.46
CA MET A 130 8.30 6.21 1.39
C MET A 130 8.88 6.48 -0.01
N ILE A 131 9.47 7.65 -0.24
CA ILE A 131 10.07 7.98 -1.54
C ILE A 131 11.23 7.04 -1.85
N CYS A 132 12.03 6.69 -0.86
CA CYS A 132 13.05 5.66 -1.01
C CYS A 132 12.44 4.32 -1.42
N ALA A 133 11.40 3.86 -0.74
CA ALA A 133 10.74 2.60 -1.09
C ALA A 133 10.12 2.59 -2.51
N LEU A 134 9.69 3.74 -3.04
CA LEU A 134 9.27 3.87 -4.46
C LEU A 134 10.40 3.55 -5.45
N SER A 135 11.67 3.70 -5.05
CA SER A 135 12.86 3.33 -5.83
C SER A 135 13.11 1.82 -5.88
N GLY A 136 12.38 1.04 -5.06
CA GLY A 136 12.61 -0.40 -4.89
C GLY A 136 13.75 -0.73 -3.93
N TYR A 137 14.41 0.27 -3.34
CA TYR A 137 15.52 0.10 -2.40
C TYR A 137 15.30 0.95 -1.14
N ALA A 138 15.84 0.50 -0.01
CA ALA A 138 16.02 1.39 1.13
C ALA A 138 17.12 2.40 0.80
N CYS A 139 16.86 3.70 0.96
CA CYS A 139 17.94 4.67 0.87
C CYS A 139 18.94 4.41 2.00
N LYS A 140 20.23 4.55 1.69
CA LYS A 140 21.25 4.65 2.73
C LYS A 140 21.01 5.95 3.48
N HIS A 141 20.39 5.87 4.65
CA HIS A 141 20.43 6.99 5.58
C HIS A 141 21.86 7.04 6.14
N GLU A 142 22.43 8.25 6.20
CA GLU A 142 23.78 8.48 6.73
C GLU A 142 23.92 7.78 8.09
N GLY A 143 24.74 6.71 8.14
CA GLY A 143 25.05 5.98 9.37
C GLY A 143 24.35 4.62 9.56
N SER A 144 23.39 4.22 8.74
CA SER A 144 22.82 2.86 8.81
C SER A 144 23.52 1.91 7.85
N GLU A 145 23.96 0.74 8.33
CA GLU A 145 24.45 -0.32 7.45
C GLU A 145 23.39 -0.66 6.37
N PRO A 146 23.83 -0.93 5.13
CA PRO A 146 22.90 -1.26 4.06
C PRO A 146 22.11 -2.52 4.45
N PRO A 147 20.76 -2.45 4.49
CA PRO A 147 19.97 -3.63 4.79
C PRO A 147 20.25 -4.72 3.75
N PRO A 148 20.17 -6.01 4.14
CA PRO A 148 20.35 -7.11 3.21
C PRO A 148 19.46 -6.92 1.99
N ALA A 149 19.97 -7.23 0.80
CA ALA A 149 19.30 -7.04 -0.47
C ALA A 149 18.00 -7.88 -0.52
N LEU A 150 16.91 -7.32 -0.01
CA LEU A 150 15.59 -7.91 -0.09
C LEU A 150 15.12 -7.87 -1.56
N PRO A 151 14.33 -8.86 -1.99
CA PRO A 151 13.77 -8.86 -3.33
C PRO A 151 13.02 -7.54 -3.57
N VAL A 152 13.40 -6.85 -4.65
CA VAL A 152 12.87 -5.53 -5.02
C VAL A 152 11.37 -5.65 -5.24
N LYS A 153 10.58 -5.22 -4.25
CA LYS A 153 9.14 -5.10 -4.37
C LYS A 153 8.81 -3.65 -4.74
N TRP A 154 8.52 -3.41 -6.01
CA TRP A 154 8.11 -2.09 -6.47
C TRP A 154 6.81 -1.67 -5.81
N LEU A 155 6.83 -0.51 -5.14
CA LEU A 155 5.62 0.14 -4.66
C LEU A 155 5.00 0.94 -5.81
N CYS A 156 3.68 0.86 -5.94
CA CYS A 156 2.88 1.57 -6.94
C CYS A 156 3.50 1.49 -8.34
N PRO A 157 3.53 0.31 -8.99
CA PRO A 157 4.22 0.12 -10.27
C PRO A 157 3.70 1.05 -11.36
N ASN A 158 2.45 1.52 -11.30
CA ASN A 158 1.88 2.44 -12.28
C ASN A 158 1.99 3.93 -11.92
N LEU A 159 2.73 4.27 -10.85
CA LEU A 159 2.90 5.66 -10.43
C LEU A 159 3.58 6.50 -11.51
N ARG A 160 2.92 7.57 -11.94
CA ARG A 160 3.36 8.53 -12.97
C ARG A 160 3.50 9.94 -12.42
N GLU A 161 2.72 10.29 -11.40
CA GLU A 161 2.68 11.63 -10.82
C GLU A 161 2.93 11.57 -9.31
N LEU A 162 3.85 12.41 -8.84
CA LEU A 162 4.19 12.54 -7.42
C LEU A 162 4.05 14.00 -6.99
N ARG A 163 3.25 14.24 -5.95
CA ARG A 163 3.08 15.56 -5.33
C ARG A 163 3.60 15.55 -3.90
N LEU A 164 4.51 16.45 -3.60
CA LEU A 164 5.12 16.64 -2.29
C LEU A 164 4.80 18.04 -1.80
N THR A 165 4.14 18.14 -0.65
CA THR A 165 3.75 19.42 -0.08
C THR A 165 4.18 19.49 1.38
N HIS A 166 4.94 20.53 1.75
CA HIS A 166 5.45 20.76 3.10
C HIS A 166 6.11 19.51 3.75
N SER A 167 6.76 18.68 2.94
CA SER A 167 7.43 17.47 3.41
C SER A 167 8.90 17.72 3.70
N ALA A 168 9.47 16.95 4.64
CA ALA A 168 10.90 16.95 4.92
C ALA A 168 11.71 16.11 3.92
N THR A 169 11.21 15.95 2.68
CA THR A 169 11.81 15.04 1.69
C THR A 169 13.18 15.54 1.25
N LYS A 170 14.23 14.72 1.33
CA LYS A 170 15.56 15.04 0.78
C LYS A 170 15.54 14.85 -0.73
N PHE A 171 16.14 15.78 -1.48
CA PHE A 171 16.23 15.70 -2.95
C PHE A 171 16.84 14.38 -3.46
N TRP A 172 17.92 13.91 -2.86
CA TRP A 172 18.57 12.63 -3.22
C TRP A 172 17.60 11.42 -3.25
N CYS A 173 16.65 11.38 -2.31
CA CYS A 173 15.65 10.29 -2.25
C CYS A 173 14.73 10.34 -3.47
N LEU A 174 14.26 11.54 -3.81
CA LEU A 174 13.42 11.80 -4.98
C LEU A 174 14.16 11.49 -6.28
N GLU A 175 15.38 12.00 -6.43
CA GLU A 175 16.23 11.75 -7.60
C GLU A 175 16.47 10.25 -7.81
N THR A 176 16.80 9.52 -6.73
CA THR A 176 17.02 8.07 -6.77
C THR A 176 15.75 7.33 -7.20
N ALA A 177 14.58 7.70 -6.68
CA ALA A 177 13.31 7.10 -7.07
C ALA A 177 13.00 7.32 -8.56
N VAL A 178 13.18 8.53 -9.07
CA VAL A 178 12.97 8.85 -10.49
C VAL A 178 13.94 8.07 -11.38
N ARG A 179 15.24 8.11 -11.06
CA ARG A 179 16.31 7.46 -11.83
C ARG A 179 16.12 5.94 -11.90
N THR A 180 15.82 5.29 -10.77
CA THR A 180 15.63 3.83 -10.69
C THR A 180 14.40 3.38 -11.48
N ARG A 181 13.27 4.08 -11.35
CA ARG A 181 12.05 3.76 -12.10
C ARG A 181 12.24 3.94 -13.60
N LYS A 182 12.94 4.98 -14.05
CA LYS A 182 13.30 5.13 -15.46
C LYS A 182 14.18 3.98 -15.96
N LYS A 183 15.22 3.61 -15.21
CA LYS A 183 16.10 2.48 -15.58
C LYS A 183 15.33 1.16 -15.67
N GLY A 184 14.32 0.95 -14.81
CA GLY A 184 13.44 -0.21 -14.88
C GLY A 184 12.69 -0.37 -16.21
N VAL A 185 12.49 0.74 -16.95
CA VAL A 185 11.91 0.73 -18.30
C VAL A 185 12.92 0.28 -19.35
N VAL A 186 14.17 0.75 -19.25
CA VAL A 186 15.22 0.58 -20.27
C VAL A 186 15.98 -0.73 -20.12
N ALA A 187 16.23 -1.18 -18.88
CA ALA A 187 17.26 -2.18 -18.58
C ALA A 187 16.84 -3.65 -18.73
N ALA A 188 15.72 -3.97 -19.36
CA ALA A 188 15.32 -5.36 -19.54
C ALA A 188 14.95 -5.67 -21.00
N PRO A 189 15.96 -6.00 -21.85
CA PRO A 189 15.75 -7.11 -22.78
C PRO A 189 15.24 -8.26 -21.92
N ALA A 190 14.06 -8.80 -22.23
CA ALA A 190 13.50 -9.90 -21.46
C ALA A 190 14.62 -10.93 -21.26
N PRO A 191 15.02 -11.27 -20.02
CA PRO A 191 15.94 -12.37 -19.86
C PRO A 191 15.26 -13.53 -20.55
N SER A 192 15.82 -13.96 -21.68
CA SER A 192 15.43 -15.19 -22.36
C SER A 192 15.80 -16.29 -21.38
N THR A 193 14.99 -16.43 -20.34
CA THR A 193 15.08 -17.50 -19.39
C THR A 193 14.90 -18.71 -20.28
N PRO A 194 15.94 -19.55 -20.43
CA PRO A 194 15.84 -20.71 -21.28
C PRO A 194 14.60 -21.46 -20.81
N PRO A 195 13.70 -21.87 -21.74
CA PRO A 195 12.39 -22.40 -21.40
C PRO A 195 12.57 -23.41 -20.29
N ARG A 196 12.07 -23.08 -19.09
CA ARG A 196 12.18 -23.97 -17.94
C ARG A 196 11.51 -25.27 -18.39
N ARG A 197 12.30 -26.32 -18.61
CA ARG A 197 11.76 -27.66 -18.85
C ARG A 197 10.96 -28.00 -17.61
N ILE A 198 9.64 -27.83 -17.70
CA ILE A 198 8.71 -28.26 -16.67
C ILE A 198 8.90 -29.78 -16.60
N ARG A 199 9.69 -30.24 -15.62
CA ARG A 199 9.77 -31.67 -15.34
C ARG A 199 8.37 -32.04 -14.85
N PRO A 200 7.65 -32.93 -15.56
CA PRO A 200 6.36 -33.39 -15.06
C PRO A 200 6.56 -33.90 -13.64
N LEU A 201 5.75 -33.39 -12.71
CA LEU A 201 5.70 -33.90 -11.35
C LEU A 201 5.47 -35.40 -11.44
N LYS A 202 6.50 -36.19 -11.12
CA LYS A 202 6.37 -37.64 -11.00
C LYS A 202 5.29 -37.86 -9.95
N LYS A 203 4.12 -38.35 -10.39
CA LYS A 203 3.06 -38.82 -9.50
C LYS A 203 3.70 -39.92 -8.64
N SER A 204 4.01 -39.58 -7.39
CA SER A 204 4.42 -40.58 -6.42
C SER A 204 3.19 -41.45 -6.20
N ALA A 205 3.20 -42.65 -6.80
CA ALA A 205 2.18 -43.64 -6.53
C ALA A 205 2.27 -43.96 -5.04
N LEU A 206 1.23 -43.60 -4.30
CA LEU A 206 0.99 -44.05 -2.93
C LEU A 206 0.99 -45.58 -2.95
N VAL A 207 2.11 -46.18 -2.56
CA VAL A 207 2.20 -47.60 -2.26
C VAL A 207 1.45 -47.80 -0.94
N LEU A 208 0.21 -48.28 -1.05
CA LEU A 208 -0.58 -48.81 0.05
C LEU A 208 0.11 -50.08 0.59
N GLY A 209 1.04 -49.87 1.52
CA GLY A 209 1.60 -50.94 2.35
C GLY A 209 0.66 -51.23 3.51
N ALA A 210 -0.09 -52.31 3.40
CA ALA A 210 -0.85 -52.89 4.50
C ALA A 210 0.11 -53.48 5.53
N SER A 211 0.03 -53.01 6.78
CA SER A 211 0.48 -53.76 7.96
C SER A 211 -0.37 -53.37 9.16
N ALA A 212 -0.95 -54.41 9.76
CA ALA A 212 -1.97 -54.36 10.80
C ALA A 212 -1.40 -54.42 12.23
N SER A 213 -2.28 -54.10 13.19
CA SER A 213 -2.26 -54.47 14.62
C SER A 213 -1.34 -53.62 15.53
N THR A 214 -1.65 -53.21 16.78
CA THR A 214 -2.81 -53.39 17.68
C THR A 214 -2.70 -52.39 18.87
N THR A 215 -3.80 -51.69 19.23
CA THR A 215 -4.25 -51.19 20.59
C THR A 215 -3.40 -50.21 21.45
N PRO A 216 -3.95 -49.54 22.50
CA PRO A 216 -5.28 -48.90 22.66
C PRO A 216 -5.25 -47.46 23.27
N GLN A 217 -6.38 -46.76 23.10
CA GLN A 217 -6.99 -45.70 23.94
C GLN A 217 -6.13 -44.64 24.67
N LYS A 218 -6.15 -43.41 24.13
CA LYS A 218 -6.38 -42.19 24.93
C LYS A 218 -7.04 -41.14 24.04
N THR A 219 -8.25 -40.75 24.42
CA THR A 219 -9.10 -39.77 23.71
C THR A 219 -8.45 -38.39 23.63
N PRO A 220 -8.12 -37.87 22.43
CA PRO A 220 -7.92 -36.45 22.21
C PRO A 220 -9.24 -35.85 21.73
N ARG A 221 -9.62 -34.76 22.38
CA ARG A 221 -10.75 -33.89 22.03
C ARG A 221 -10.65 -33.54 20.54
N LYS A 222 -11.64 -33.96 19.73
CA LYS A 222 -11.80 -33.56 18.33
C LYS A 222 -12.10 -32.06 18.28
N VAL A 223 -11.07 -31.22 18.36
CA VAL A 223 -11.13 -29.91 17.73
C VAL A 223 -10.96 -30.23 16.25
N ALA A 224 -12.03 -30.04 15.48
CA ALA A 224 -11.99 -30.10 14.02
C ALA A 224 -11.01 -29.02 13.57
N MET A 225 -9.73 -29.37 13.50
CA MET A 225 -8.69 -28.60 12.85
C MET A 225 -9.00 -28.75 11.36
N GLN A 226 -9.90 -27.90 10.91
CA GLN A 226 -10.19 -27.72 9.51
C GLN A 226 -8.87 -27.23 8.92
N GLU A 227 -8.13 -28.16 8.31
CA GLU A 227 -7.00 -27.85 7.45
C GLU A 227 -7.56 -26.85 6.44
N ILE A 228 -7.24 -25.57 6.66
CA ILE A 228 -7.40 -24.55 5.64
C ILE A 228 -6.36 -24.94 4.61
N CYS A 229 -6.72 -25.86 3.72
CA CYS A 229 -6.03 -26.07 2.47
C CYS A 229 -5.96 -24.68 1.83
N ALA A 230 -4.80 -24.05 1.92
CA ALA A 230 -4.47 -22.93 1.06
C ALA A 230 -4.70 -23.45 -0.35
N SER A 231 -5.80 -23.02 -0.96
CA SER A 231 -6.21 -23.51 -2.27
C SER A 231 -5.01 -23.35 -3.21
N PRO A 232 -4.52 -24.44 -3.84
CA PRO A 232 -3.38 -24.37 -4.75
C PRO A 232 -3.69 -23.51 -5.99
N ASN A 233 -4.98 -23.19 -6.17
CA ASN A 233 -5.43 -22.13 -7.06
C ASN A 233 -5.32 -20.81 -6.32
N GLY A 234 -4.11 -20.22 -6.34
CA GLY A 234 -3.89 -18.86 -5.87
C GLY A 234 -5.03 -17.96 -6.36
N SER A 235 -5.57 -17.14 -5.45
CA SER A 235 -6.69 -16.25 -5.70
C SER A 235 -6.47 -15.41 -6.97
N PHE A 236 -6.91 -15.92 -8.12
CA PHE A 236 -6.98 -15.22 -9.39
C PHE A 236 -8.15 -14.25 -9.30
N VAL A 237 -7.89 -13.08 -8.74
CA VAL A 237 -8.79 -11.97 -8.95
C VAL A 237 -8.47 -11.42 -10.32
N ASP A 238 -9.46 -11.38 -11.20
CA ASP A 238 -9.31 -10.87 -12.56
C ASP A 238 -8.61 -9.50 -12.51
N GLY A 239 -7.48 -9.39 -13.23
CA GLY A 239 -6.62 -8.20 -13.25
C GLY A 239 -5.48 -8.19 -12.22
N TRP A 240 -5.48 -9.04 -11.20
CA TRP A 240 -4.41 -9.09 -10.20
C TRP A 240 -3.26 -10.01 -10.63
N ARG A 241 -2.28 -9.46 -11.35
CA ARG A 241 -1.08 -10.19 -11.76
C ARG A 241 0.04 -10.08 -10.73
N ALA A 242 -0.18 -10.64 -9.53
CA ALA A 242 0.76 -10.58 -8.38
C ALA A 242 2.18 -11.06 -8.70
N HIS A 243 2.33 -11.92 -9.71
CA HIS A 243 3.56 -12.63 -10.05
C HIS A 243 4.25 -12.08 -11.29
N GLU A 244 3.56 -11.26 -12.08
CA GLU A 244 4.24 -10.51 -13.11
C GLU A 244 4.96 -9.38 -12.38
N ALA A 245 6.30 -9.44 -12.37
CA ALA A 245 7.12 -8.34 -11.92
C ALA A 245 6.79 -7.12 -12.80
N THR A 246 5.76 -6.38 -12.41
CA THR A 246 5.27 -5.21 -13.14
C THR A 246 6.41 -4.22 -13.13
N ARG A 247 7.00 -4.00 -14.30
CA ARG A 247 8.04 -3.00 -14.48
C ARG A 247 7.48 -1.66 -13.99
N PRO A 248 8.20 -0.94 -13.13
CA PRO A 248 7.72 0.35 -12.67
C PRO A 248 7.63 1.31 -13.85
N SER A 249 6.52 2.04 -13.91
CA SER A 249 6.34 3.18 -14.81
C SER A 249 7.26 4.32 -14.37
N PRO A 250 7.81 5.10 -15.32
CA PRO A 250 8.59 6.29 -15.00
C PRO A 250 7.68 7.34 -14.38
N ILE A 251 8.20 8.08 -13.40
CA ILE A 251 7.52 9.26 -12.85
C ILE A 251 7.73 10.39 -13.85
N ARG A 252 6.65 10.84 -14.48
CA ARG A 252 6.66 11.87 -15.53
C ARG A 252 6.37 13.25 -14.98
N THR A 253 5.66 13.33 -13.85
CA THR A 253 5.19 14.58 -13.30
C THR A 253 5.56 14.69 -11.83
N ILE A 254 6.22 15.78 -11.45
CA ILE A 254 6.63 16.04 -10.08
C ILE A 254 6.18 17.44 -9.66
N HIS A 255 5.41 17.52 -8.58
CA HIS A 255 4.99 18.77 -7.98
C HIS A 255 5.61 18.89 -6.59
N VAL A 256 6.32 19.99 -6.33
CA VAL A 256 6.88 20.30 -5.01
C VAL A 256 6.38 21.65 -4.54
N LEU A 257 5.81 21.70 -3.35
CA LEU A 257 5.30 22.91 -2.71
C LEU A 257 5.84 23.01 -1.28
N GLY A 258 6.59 24.09 -0.98
CA GLY A 258 7.04 24.40 0.38
C GLY A 258 7.92 23.32 1.07
N CYS A 259 8.65 22.51 0.31
CA CYS A 259 9.59 21.50 0.84
C CYS A 259 10.98 22.09 1.06
N LYS A 260 11.38 22.32 2.32
CA LYS A 260 12.64 23.00 2.69
C LYS A 260 13.93 22.26 2.26
N ASN A 261 13.85 20.94 2.06
CA ASN A 261 15.00 20.07 1.80
C ASN A 261 15.19 19.74 0.30
N ILE A 262 14.47 20.45 -0.57
CA ILE A 262 14.60 20.37 -2.02
C ILE A 262 14.72 21.80 -2.49
N SER A 263 15.84 22.19 -3.09
CA SER A 263 15.94 23.49 -3.73
C SER A 263 15.23 23.49 -5.09
N GLN A 264 14.82 24.66 -5.55
CA GLN A 264 14.23 24.82 -6.86
C GLN A 264 15.18 24.30 -7.96
N VAL A 265 16.47 24.66 -7.90
CA VAL A 265 17.50 24.23 -8.87
C VAL A 265 17.63 22.71 -8.95
N GLU A 266 17.69 22.04 -7.79
CA GLU A 266 17.71 20.58 -7.72
C GLU A 266 16.47 19.98 -8.39
N LEU A 267 15.28 20.49 -8.08
CA LEU A 267 14.05 19.98 -8.67
C LEU A 267 14.03 20.12 -10.21
N TRP A 268 14.46 21.27 -10.74
CA TRP A 268 14.55 21.49 -12.19
C TRP A 268 15.56 20.58 -12.87
N SER A 269 16.60 20.14 -12.17
CA SER A 269 17.57 19.18 -12.72
C SER A 269 16.91 17.84 -13.10
N LEU A 270 15.75 17.50 -12.53
CA LEU A 270 15.00 16.30 -12.92
C LEU A 270 14.38 16.40 -14.32
N ARG A 271 14.30 17.59 -14.94
CA ARG A 271 13.81 17.73 -16.32
C ARG A 271 14.82 17.30 -17.38
N PHE A 272 16.09 17.09 -17.02
CA PHE A 272 17.09 16.65 -17.99
C PHE A 272 16.71 15.30 -18.59
N ASP A 273 17.05 15.10 -19.87
CA ASP A 273 16.70 13.91 -20.66
C ASP A 273 17.05 12.60 -19.95
N GLN A 274 18.06 12.60 -19.08
CA GLN A 274 18.48 11.44 -18.30
C GLN A 274 17.44 10.94 -17.28
N TYR A 275 16.48 11.74 -16.85
CA TYR A 275 15.46 11.36 -15.85
C TYR A 275 14.07 11.08 -16.44
N GLY A 276 13.75 11.61 -17.62
CA GLY A 276 12.46 11.35 -18.29
C GLY A 276 11.24 11.96 -17.57
N VAL A 277 11.46 13.01 -16.77
CA VAL A 277 10.38 13.80 -16.15
C VAL A 277 9.95 14.87 -17.14
N GLU A 278 8.69 14.79 -17.57
CA GLU A 278 8.10 15.67 -18.59
C GLU A 278 7.65 17.01 -17.97
N SER A 279 7.10 16.96 -16.76
CA SER A 279 6.54 18.12 -16.08
C SER A 279 7.05 18.23 -14.64
N VAL A 280 7.49 19.43 -14.29
CA VAL A 280 7.95 19.77 -12.95
C VAL A 280 7.31 21.09 -12.56
N SER A 281 6.68 21.17 -11.40
CA SER A 281 6.23 22.44 -10.83
C SER A 281 6.86 22.69 -9.47
N TRP A 282 7.22 23.96 -9.25
CA TRP A 282 7.70 24.47 -7.98
C TRP A 282 6.74 25.57 -7.51
N CYS A 283 6.28 25.48 -6.28
CA CYS A 283 5.54 26.54 -5.61
C CYS A 283 6.20 26.79 -4.25
N GLU A 284 6.36 28.07 -3.88
CA GLU A 284 6.93 28.48 -2.59
C GLU A 284 5.92 28.36 -1.45
#